data_AF-A0A8T5HIJ0-F1
#
_entry.id   AF-A0A8T5HIJ0-F1
#
_cell.length_a   1.000
_cell.length_b   1.000
_cell.length_c   1.000
_cell.angle_alpha   90.00
_cell.angle_beta   90.00
_cell.angle_gamma   90.00
#
_symmetry.space_group_name_H-M   'P 1'
#
loop_
_entity.id
_entity.type
_entity.pdbx_description
1 polymer ?
#
loop_
_entity_poly.entity_id
_entity_poly.type
_entity_poly.pdbx_seq_one_letter_code
_entity_poly.pdbx_strand_id
1 'polypeptide(L)'
;MAIDKLLQTQKQKQNEELYADIDRSIINGLVRLTTGASNIAMKYFSDPDSLATKFKADQTFVTVADGIVEDYIKVEINKLVFDPPFLGEESATTNIEESKTLFEQDYLWSVDPIDGTTNFAHQIPLFAISIGLMKKHQTESGECQVPVLGVIALPALNKFYFNNTDKLYEATIVPGKLTPHIKPVKPAEGIAPFLYVDNHFFKHYKVENTDELKLKPRIFGAGAIHVLYSALGKGASFIPKNRFHIWDVAGGLAMAYAAGQRAIELNTGNIIEAFTVDDFVIGKPGSNENWAIKDDLIITRPENFDKYRRAIKSL
;
A
#
# COMPACT_ATOMS: atom_id res chain seq x y z
N MET A 1 -7.21 -37.76 5.21
CA MET A 1 -5.96 -37.72 4.42
C MET A 1 -6.17 -37.65 2.91
N ALA A 2 -6.73 -38.68 2.24
CA ALA A 2 -6.88 -38.63 0.77
C ALA A 2 -7.93 -37.59 0.30
N ILE A 3 -9.06 -37.48 1.01
CA ILE A 3 -10.12 -36.51 0.70
C ILE A 3 -9.65 -35.07 0.98
N ASP A 4 -8.97 -34.83 2.10
CA ASP A 4 -8.44 -33.50 2.44
C ASP A 4 -7.42 -33.00 1.41
N LYS A 5 -6.55 -33.90 0.94
CA LYS A 5 -5.55 -33.60 -0.10
C LYS A 5 -6.22 -33.27 -1.44
N LEU A 6 -7.29 -33.99 -1.79
CA LEU A 6 -8.05 -33.77 -3.02
C LEU A 6 -8.84 -32.45 -2.98
N LEU A 7 -9.42 -32.12 -1.82
CA LEU A 7 -10.08 -30.83 -1.57
C LEU A 7 -9.08 -29.66 -1.60
N GLN A 8 -7.88 -29.84 -1.03
CA GLN A 8 -6.81 -28.83 -1.11
C GLN A 8 -6.36 -28.60 -2.56
N THR A 9 -6.11 -29.66 -3.33
CA THR A 9 -5.73 -29.55 -4.74
C THR A 9 -6.81 -28.90 -5.60
N GLN A 10 -8.09 -29.21 -5.37
CA GLN A 10 -9.20 -28.55 -6.09
C GLN A 10 -9.30 -27.06 -5.74
N LYS A 11 -9.13 -26.69 -4.48
CA LYS A 11 -9.14 -25.29 -4.03
C LYS A 11 -7.94 -24.49 -4.54
N GLN A 12 -6.77 -25.11 -4.63
CA GLN A 12 -5.57 -24.46 -5.16
C GLN A 12 -5.69 -24.20 -6.66
N LYS A 13 -6.25 -25.15 -7.42
CA LYS A 13 -6.60 -24.94 -8.83
C LYS A 13 -7.65 -23.84 -9.03
N GLN A 14 -8.61 -23.73 -8.11
CA GLN A 14 -9.58 -22.63 -8.11
C GLN A 14 -8.91 -21.27 -7.85
N ASN A 15 -7.92 -21.20 -6.97
CA ASN A 15 -7.13 -19.98 -6.75
C ASN A 15 -6.34 -19.60 -8.03
N GLU A 16 -5.69 -20.56 -8.70
CA GLU A 16 -4.96 -20.32 -9.96
C GLU A 16 -5.86 -19.74 -11.06
N GLU A 17 -7.06 -20.30 -11.26
CA GLU A 17 -8.04 -19.79 -12.22
C GLU A 17 -8.57 -18.41 -11.83
N LEU A 18 -8.81 -18.16 -10.53
CA LEU A 18 -9.28 -16.89 -10.01
C LEU A 18 -8.26 -15.77 -10.19
N TYR A 19 -6.97 -16.05 -10.11
CA TYR A 19 -5.91 -15.07 -10.27
C TYR A 19 -5.34 -14.95 -11.70
N ALA A 20 -5.62 -15.91 -12.58
CA ALA A 20 -5.16 -15.90 -13.98
C ALA A 20 -5.73 -14.70 -14.75
N ASP A 21 -6.98 -14.33 -14.45
CA ASP A 21 -7.58 -13.06 -14.80
C ASP A 21 -8.04 -12.42 -13.48
N ILE A 22 -7.52 -11.25 -13.10
CA ILE A 22 -8.12 -10.46 -12.01
C ILE A 22 -9.52 -10.06 -12.49
N ASP A 23 -10.49 -10.95 -12.33
CA ASP A 23 -11.83 -10.82 -12.88
C ASP A 23 -12.64 -9.89 -11.97
N ARG A 24 -13.77 -9.41 -12.50
CA ARG A 24 -14.78 -8.60 -11.81
C ARG A 24 -15.17 -9.20 -10.46
N SER A 25 -15.09 -10.52 -10.27
CA SER A 25 -15.42 -11.18 -9.00
C SER A 25 -14.46 -10.78 -7.86
N ILE A 26 -13.14 -10.84 -8.08
CA ILE A 26 -12.13 -10.37 -7.12
C ILE A 26 -12.30 -8.89 -6.87
N ILE A 27 -12.40 -8.08 -7.93
CA ILE A 27 -12.53 -6.63 -7.81
C ILE A 27 -13.78 -6.27 -6.98
N ASN A 28 -14.93 -6.87 -7.27
CA ASN A 28 -16.15 -6.64 -6.50
C ASN A 28 -16.01 -7.11 -5.05
N GLY A 29 -15.30 -8.22 -4.82
CA GLY A 29 -14.99 -8.72 -3.48
C GLY A 29 -14.13 -7.74 -2.69
N LEU A 30 -13.06 -7.27 -3.31
CA LEU A 30 -12.11 -6.33 -2.75
C LEU A 30 -12.78 -4.99 -2.42
N VAL A 31 -13.60 -4.48 -3.34
CA VAL A 31 -14.42 -3.29 -3.12
C VAL A 31 -15.36 -3.45 -1.91
N ARG A 32 -15.99 -4.62 -1.74
CA ARG A 32 -16.88 -4.89 -0.60
C ARG A 32 -16.10 -4.99 0.71
N LEU A 33 -14.99 -5.72 0.75
CA LEU A 33 -14.21 -5.85 1.98
C LEU A 33 -13.58 -4.51 2.37
N THR A 34 -13.07 -3.72 1.42
CA THR A 34 -12.54 -2.39 1.74
C THR A 34 -13.62 -1.46 2.28
N THR A 35 -14.86 -1.58 1.78
CA THR A 35 -16.02 -0.85 2.32
C THR A 35 -16.31 -1.26 3.78
N GLY A 36 -16.28 -2.56 4.08
CA GLY A 36 -16.46 -3.06 5.44
C GLY A 36 -15.36 -2.61 6.40
N ALA A 37 -14.10 -2.71 5.98
CA ALA A 37 -12.93 -2.25 6.72
C ALA A 37 -13.01 -0.74 7.00
N SER A 38 -13.37 0.06 5.98
CA SER A 38 -13.58 1.50 6.13
C SER A 38 -14.67 1.83 7.15
N ASN A 39 -15.78 1.09 7.14
CA ASN A 39 -16.87 1.28 8.10
C ASN A 39 -16.43 0.93 9.54
N ILE A 40 -15.59 -0.09 9.72
CA ILE A 40 -15.02 -0.45 11.02
C ILE A 40 -14.08 0.66 11.50
N ALA A 41 -13.11 1.07 10.68
CA ALA A 41 -12.18 2.14 11.01
C ALA A 41 -12.92 3.44 11.38
N MET A 42 -13.96 3.81 10.63
CA MET A 42 -14.74 5.02 10.89
C MET A 42 -15.52 5.00 12.21
N LYS A 43 -15.91 3.83 12.74
CA LYS A 43 -16.53 3.72 14.08
C LYS A 43 -15.58 4.18 15.17
N TYR A 44 -14.31 3.78 15.07
CA TYR A 44 -13.27 4.18 16.03
C TYR A 44 -12.84 5.63 15.80
N PHE A 45 -12.67 6.05 14.54
CA PHE A 45 -12.30 7.43 14.20
C PHE A 45 -13.32 8.47 14.69
N SER A 46 -14.62 8.13 14.65
CA SER A 46 -15.72 9.07 14.95
C SER A 46 -16.14 9.08 16.42
N ASP A 47 -15.57 8.22 17.26
CA ASP A 47 -15.90 8.11 18.69
C ASP A 47 -14.64 8.42 19.53
N PRO A 48 -14.45 9.69 19.95
CA PRO A 48 -13.31 10.10 20.76
C PRO A 48 -13.23 9.39 22.11
N ASP A 49 -14.36 8.98 22.71
CA ASP A 49 -14.39 8.33 24.02
C ASP A 49 -13.96 6.86 23.92
N SER A 50 -14.26 6.23 22.78
CA SER A 50 -13.67 4.95 22.40
C SER A 50 -12.14 5.04 22.26
N LEU A 51 -11.62 6.23 21.93
CA LEU A 51 -10.20 6.58 21.76
C LEU A 51 -9.54 7.25 22.99
N ALA A 52 -10.28 7.61 24.04
CA ALA A 52 -9.75 8.32 25.21
C ALA A 52 -9.61 7.41 26.46
N THR A 53 -10.44 6.37 26.59
CA THR A 53 -10.54 5.54 27.80
C THR A 53 -9.45 4.48 28.00
N LYS A 54 -8.53 4.33 27.04
CA LYS A 54 -7.46 3.32 26.99
C LYS A 54 -6.09 3.86 26.56
N PHE A 55 -5.73 5.10 26.91
CA PHE A 55 -4.31 5.48 26.89
C PHE A 55 -3.57 4.57 27.87
N LYS A 56 -2.93 3.51 27.37
CA LYS A 56 -1.89 2.84 28.13
C LYS A 56 -0.73 3.82 28.31
N ALA A 57 0.02 3.64 29.40
CA ALA A 57 1.09 4.54 29.83
C ALA A 57 2.23 4.74 28.79
N ASP A 58 2.22 3.97 27.69
CA ASP A 58 3.15 4.01 26.56
C ASP A 58 2.60 4.72 25.30
N GLN A 59 1.43 5.35 25.36
CA GLN A 59 0.79 6.10 24.26
C GLN A 59 0.27 5.25 23.07
N THR A 60 0.02 3.95 23.26
CA THR A 60 -0.30 2.97 22.19
C THR A 60 -1.80 2.69 21.95
N PHE A 61 -2.65 3.72 21.84
CA PHE A 61 -4.10 3.52 21.66
C PHE A 61 -4.48 2.81 20.34
N VAL A 62 -3.68 3.01 19.30
CA VAL A 62 -4.08 2.77 17.90
C VAL A 62 -4.15 1.27 17.55
N THR A 63 -3.36 0.45 18.25
CA THR A 63 -3.27 -1.02 18.13
C THR A 63 -4.60 -1.79 18.11
N VAL A 64 -5.66 -1.32 18.79
CA VAL A 64 -6.94 -2.06 18.80
C VAL A 64 -7.71 -1.88 17.49
N ALA A 65 -7.73 -0.66 16.95
CA ALA A 65 -8.43 -0.39 15.70
C ALA A 65 -7.71 -1.08 14.54
N ASP A 66 -6.38 -0.96 14.47
CA ASP A 66 -5.52 -1.65 13.51
C ASP A 66 -5.75 -3.16 13.52
N GLY A 67 -5.62 -3.82 14.68
CA GLY A 67 -5.81 -5.26 14.80
C GLY A 67 -7.21 -5.72 14.36
N ILE A 68 -8.26 -4.99 14.74
CA ILE A 68 -9.65 -5.34 14.34
C ILE A 68 -9.87 -5.16 12.85
N VAL A 69 -9.31 -4.11 12.25
CA VAL A 69 -9.40 -3.88 10.80
C VAL A 69 -8.59 -4.93 10.04
N GLU A 70 -7.38 -5.27 10.49
CA GLU A 70 -6.54 -6.31 9.89
C GLU A 70 -7.22 -7.68 9.95
N ASP A 71 -7.72 -8.08 11.12
CA ASP A 71 -8.45 -9.34 11.31
C ASP A 71 -9.66 -9.44 10.37
N TYR A 72 -10.42 -8.34 10.26
CA TYR A 72 -11.55 -8.27 9.33
C TYR A 72 -11.09 -8.44 7.87
N ILE A 73 -10.05 -7.71 7.45
CA ILE A 73 -9.51 -7.80 6.08
C ILE A 73 -9.04 -9.23 5.81
N LYS A 74 -8.28 -9.83 6.72
CA LYS A 74 -7.77 -11.21 6.60
C LYS A 74 -8.89 -12.23 6.45
N VAL A 75 -9.95 -12.12 7.27
CA VAL A 75 -11.14 -12.97 7.17
C VAL A 75 -11.86 -12.78 5.84
N GLU A 76 -12.04 -11.55 5.36
CA GLU A 76 -12.72 -11.30 4.09
C GLU A 76 -11.89 -11.73 2.87
N ILE A 77 -10.57 -11.54 2.87
CA ILE A 77 -9.70 -12.06 1.81
C ILE A 77 -9.78 -13.59 1.79
N ASN A 78 -9.81 -14.26 2.95
CA ASN A 78 -9.96 -15.72 3.02
C ASN A 78 -11.29 -16.23 2.41
N LYS A 79 -12.34 -15.40 2.41
CA LYS A 79 -13.61 -15.70 1.72
C LYS A 79 -13.52 -15.53 0.20
N LEU A 80 -12.61 -14.69 -0.29
CA LEU A 80 -12.36 -14.50 -1.72
C LEU A 80 -11.42 -15.56 -2.28
N VAL A 81 -10.37 -15.88 -1.52
CA VAL A 81 -9.29 -16.79 -1.91
C VAL A 81 -9.02 -17.70 -0.73
N PHE A 82 -9.02 -19.01 -0.94
CA PHE A 82 -8.78 -19.95 0.15
C PHE A 82 -7.32 -19.88 0.64
N ASP A 83 -7.15 -19.72 1.94
CA ASP A 83 -5.87 -19.71 2.67
C ASP A 83 -4.77 -18.83 2.02
N PRO A 84 -5.05 -17.51 1.87
CA PRO A 84 -4.18 -16.62 1.12
C PRO A 84 -2.95 -16.26 1.96
N PRO A 85 -1.73 -16.33 1.39
CA PRO A 85 -0.56 -15.74 2.02
C PRO A 85 -0.78 -14.26 2.30
N PHE A 86 -0.49 -13.86 3.54
CA PHE A 86 -0.88 -12.56 4.08
C PHE A 86 0.28 -11.97 4.90
N LEU A 87 0.63 -10.74 4.58
CA LEU A 87 1.63 -9.92 5.25
C LEU A 87 0.98 -8.59 5.65
N GLY A 88 0.45 -8.54 6.87
CA GLY A 88 -0.13 -7.33 7.45
C GLY A 88 0.84 -6.63 8.41
N GLU A 89 0.73 -5.32 8.57
CA GLU A 89 1.52 -4.53 9.52
C GLU A 89 1.50 -5.13 10.95
N GLU A 90 0.31 -5.51 11.43
CA GLU A 90 0.11 -5.95 12.82
C GLU A 90 0.52 -7.42 13.03
N SER A 91 0.57 -8.22 11.96
CA SER A 91 0.91 -9.65 12.00
C SER A 91 2.21 -10.01 11.26
N ALA A 92 3.00 -9.01 10.85
CA ALA A 92 4.22 -9.22 10.09
C ALA A 92 5.24 -10.05 10.88
N THR A 93 5.80 -11.07 10.22
CA THR A 93 6.90 -11.85 10.81
C THR A 93 8.19 -11.03 10.82
N THR A 94 9.02 -11.23 11.85
CA THR A 94 10.40 -10.75 11.91
C THR A 94 11.40 -11.86 11.58
N ASN A 95 10.93 -13.08 11.30
CA ASN A 95 11.78 -14.23 11.00
C ASN A 95 12.17 -14.22 9.51
N ILE A 96 13.47 -14.32 9.24
CA ILE A 96 14.02 -14.27 7.87
C ILE A 96 13.51 -15.43 7.00
N GLU A 97 13.45 -16.64 7.53
CA GLU A 97 13.04 -17.83 6.76
C GLU A 97 11.54 -17.83 6.48
N GLU A 98 10.72 -17.38 7.43
CA GLU A 98 9.28 -17.15 7.19
C GLU A 98 9.06 -16.04 6.15
N SER A 99 9.86 -14.97 6.20
CA SER A 99 9.79 -13.87 5.23
C SER A 99 10.12 -14.32 3.81
N LYS A 100 11.16 -15.16 3.65
CA LYS A 100 11.49 -15.81 2.36
C LYS A 100 10.36 -16.69 1.87
N THR A 101 9.82 -17.53 2.76
CA THR A 101 8.71 -18.43 2.44
C THR A 101 7.46 -17.68 1.95
N LEU A 102 7.18 -16.50 2.52
CA LEU A 102 6.10 -15.61 2.05
C LEU A 102 6.37 -15.07 0.64
N PHE A 103 7.62 -14.74 0.32
CA PHE A 103 8.01 -14.22 -1.00
C PHE A 103 8.07 -15.28 -2.10
N GLU A 104 8.16 -16.57 -1.75
CA GLU A 104 8.09 -17.69 -2.70
C GLU A 104 6.64 -18.04 -3.11
N GLN A 105 5.64 -17.46 -2.44
CA GLN A 105 4.22 -17.72 -2.74
C GLN A 105 3.82 -17.10 -4.08
N ASP A 106 2.97 -17.80 -4.85
CA ASP A 106 2.52 -17.30 -6.16
C ASP A 106 1.77 -15.97 -6.06
N TYR A 107 1.08 -15.76 -4.93
CA TYR A 107 0.37 -14.54 -4.59
C TYR A 107 0.59 -14.21 -3.12
N LEU A 108 0.83 -12.92 -2.83
CA LEU A 108 1.02 -12.40 -1.49
C LEU A 108 0.16 -11.15 -1.28
N TRP A 109 -0.72 -11.18 -0.30
CA TRP A 109 -1.47 -10.00 0.13
C TRP A 109 -0.62 -9.19 1.11
N SER A 110 -0.43 -7.91 0.84
CA SER A 110 0.27 -6.96 1.70
C SER A 110 -0.73 -5.91 2.19
N VAL A 111 -0.87 -5.74 3.50
CA VAL A 111 -1.97 -4.95 4.09
C VAL A 111 -1.46 -4.01 5.17
N ASP A 112 -1.86 -2.75 5.07
CA ASP A 112 -1.82 -1.79 6.16
C ASP A 112 -3.28 -1.49 6.58
N PRO A 113 -3.69 -1.89 7.79
CA PRO A 113 -5.05 -1.68 8.26
C PRO A 113 -5.37 -0.20 8.54
N ILE A 114 -4.42 0.62 9.01
CA ILE A 114 -4.57 2.08 9.23
C ILE A 114 -3.24 2.81 9.00
N ASP A 115 -2.92 3.07 7.74
CA ASP A 115 -1.78 3.90 7.35
C ASP A 115 -2.04 5.35 7.80
N GLY A 116 -1.10 5.92 8.54
CA GLY A 116 -1.28 7.20 9.21
C GLY A 116 -2.00 7.09 10.55
N THR A 117 -1.78 6.00 11.26
CA THR A 117 -2.13 5.76 12.67
C THR A 117 -2.07 6.99 13.59
N THR A 118 -1.06 7.86 13.48
CA THR A 118 -0.99 9.12 14.26
C THR A 118 -2.08 10.13 13.86
N ASN A 119 -2.36 10.27 12.56
CA ASN A 119 -3.47 11.10 12.09
C ASN A 119 -4.80 10.55 12.56
N PHE A 120 -4.98 9.23 12.47
CA PHE A 120 -6.17 8.55 12.95
C PHE A 120 -6.44 8.83 14.43
N ALA A 121 -5.43 8.65 15.29
CA ALA A 121 -5.53 8.90 16.73
C ALA A 121 -5.88 10.36 17.08
N HIS A 122 -5.42 11.31 16.27
CA HIS A 122 -5.67 12.73 16.44
C HIS A 122 -6.88 13.24 15.65
N GLN A 123 -7.70 12.35 15.09
CA GLN A 123 -8.89 12.70 14.30
C GLN A 123 -8.58 13.58 13.07
N ILE A 124 -7.35 13.49 12.56
CA ILE A 124 -6.96 14.13 11.30
C ILE A 124 -7.44 13.22 10.16
N PRO A 125 -8.27 13.72 9.22
CA PRO A 125 -8.95 12.90 8.21
C PRO A 125 -8.03 12.49 7.04
N LEU A 126 -6.75 12.25 7.31
CA LEU A 126 -5.71 11.86 6.35
C LEU A 126 -5.05 10.55 6.81
N PHE A 127 -5.84 9.49 6.84
CA PHE A 127 -5.36 8.12 7.04
C PHE A 127 -5.93 7.23 5.94
N ALA A 128 -5.34 6.07 5.75
CA ALA A 128 -5.75 5.15 4.71
C ALA A 128 -5.85 3.70 5.19
N ILE A 129 -6.55 2.88 4.41
CA ILE A 129 -6.40 1.42 4.45
C ILE A 129 -5.69 1.06 3.14
N SER A 130 -4.54 0.39 3.22
CA SER A 130 -3.75 -0.04 2.06
C SER A 130 -3.85 -1.55 1.90
N ILE A 131 -4.23 -2.01 0.70
CA ILE A 131 -4.28 -3.43 0.37
C ILE A 131 -3.62 -3.61 -0.99
N GLY A 132 -2.52 -4.37 -1.03
CA GLY A 132 -1.83 -4.77 -2.24
C GLY A 132 -1.89 -6.28 -2.43
N LEU A 133 -2.04 -6.72 -3.68
CA LEU A 133 -1.82 -8.09 -4.11
C LEU A 133 -0.56 -8.10 -4.97
N MET A 134 0.42 -8.83 -4.50
CA MET A 134 1.66 -9.10 -5.18
C MET A 134 1.58 -10.47 -5.86
N LYS A 135 2.17 -10.58 -7.06
CA LYS A 135 2.23 -11.81 -7.84
C LYS A 135 3.67 -12.18 -8.08
N LYS A 136 3.99 -13.45 -7.87
CA LYS A 136 5.30 -13.99 -8.18
C LYS A 136 5.58 -13.90 -9.67
N HIS A 137 6.79 -13.46 -10.00
CA HIS A 137 7.33 -13.43 -11.33
C HIS A 137 8.73 -14.05 -11.34
N GLN A 138 9.01 -14.85 -12.37
CA GLN A 138 10.33 -15.42 -12.57
C GLN A 138 11.13 -14.50 -13.50
N THR A 139 12.23 -13.97 -13.01
CA THR A 139 13.21 -13.21 -13.81
C THR A 139 14.49 -14.01 -14.00
N GLU A 140 15.39 -13.52 -14.86
CA GLU A 140 16.75 -14.08 -15.01
C GLU A 140 17.55 -14.00 -13.69
N SER A 141 17.28 -12.99 -12.86
CA SER A 141 17.90 -12.78 -11.55
C SER A 141 17.26 -13.57 -10.41
N GLY A 142 16.17 -14.30 -10.66
CA GLY A 142 15.46 -15.10 -9.64
C GLY A 142 13.96 -14.79 -9.53
N GLU A 143 13.34 -15.36 -8.51
CA GLU A 143 11.94 -15.11 -8.17
C GLU A 143 11.80 -13.73 -7.51
N CYS A 144 10.79 -12.98 -7.92
CA CYS A 144 10.44 -11.69 -7.36
C CYS A 144 8.92 -11.52 -7.30
N GLN A 145 8.46 -10.50 -6.61
CA GLN A 145 7.06 -10.19 -6.43
C GLN A 145 6.73 -8.85 -7.08
N VAL A 146 5.71 -8.84 -7.94
CA VAL A 146 5.24 -7.65 -8.65
C VAL A 146 3.88 -7.22 -8.07
N PRO A 147 3.69 -5.96 -7.63
CA PRO A 147 2.37 -5.45 -7.29
C PRO A 147 1.46 -5.43 -8.53
N VAL A 148 0.37 -6.20 -8.52
CA VAL A 148 -0.53 -6.35 -9.67
C VAL A 148 -1.92 -5.76 -9.44
N LEU A 149 -2.36 -5.69 -8.19
CA LEU A 149 -3.64 -5.12 -7.81
C LEU A 149 -3.49 -4.39 -6.48
N GLY A 150 -4.10 -3.21 -6.37
CA GLY A 150 -4.05 -2.41 -5.16
C GLY A 150 -5.35 -1.67 -4.92
N VAL A 151 -5.68 -1.48 -3.64
CA VAL A 151 -6.72 -0.57 -3.17
C VAL A 151 -6.15 0.30 -2.08
N ILE A 152 -6.41 1.60 -2.18
CA ILE A 152 -6.18 2.55 -1.09
C ILE A 152 -7.51 3.21 -0.76
N ALA A 153 -8.03 2.94 0.43
CA ALA A 153 -9.20 3.60 0.98
C ALA A 153 -8.79 4.83 1.79
N LEU A 154 -9.56 5.90 1.66
CA LEU A 154 -9.52 7.12 2.47
C LEU A 154 -10.87 7.23 3.19
N PRO A 155 -11.07 6.49 4.31
CA PRO A 155 -12.39 6.31 4.90
C PRO A 155 -13.05 7.64 5.30
N ALA A 156 -12.29 8.55 5.92
CA ALA A 156 -12.79 9.87 6.33
C ALA A 156 -13.21 10.76 5.14
N LEU A 157 -12.72 10.48 3.94
CA LEU A 157 -13.11 11.19 2.71
C LEU A 157 -14.19 10.45 1.91
N ASN A 158 -14.64 9.29 2.39
CA ASN A 158 -15.56 8.40 1.69
C ASN A 158 -15.12 8.11 0.25
N LYS A 159 -13.83 7.81 0.07
CA LYS A 159 -13.24 7.48 -1.23
C LYS A 159 -12.32 6.30 -1.10
N PHE A 160 -12.28 5.47 -2.12
CA PHE A 160 -11.19 4.53 -2.30
C PHE A 160 -10.83 4.40 -3.77
N TYR A 161 -9.56 4.14 -4.02
CA TYR A 161 -9.02 4.04 -5.37
C TYR A 161 -8.43 2.66 -5.55
N PHE A 162 -8.58 2.12 -6.76
CA PHE A 162 -8.02 0.82 -7.10
C PHE A 162 -7.66 0.77 -8.57
N ASN A 163 -6.77 -0.15 -8.93
CA ASN A 163 -6.53 -0.48 -10.32
C ASN A 163 -7.31 -1.75 -10.74
N ASN A 164 -7.62 -1.83 -12.01
CA ASN A 164 -7.87 -3.10 -12.68
C ASN A 164 -7.10 -3.02 -14.00
N THR A 165 -6.20 -3.99 -14.21
CA THR A 165 -5.20 -3.95 -15.28
C THR A 165 -4.43 -2.62 -15.26
N ASP A 166 -4.43 -1.92 -16.39
CA ASP A 166 -3.82 -0.63 -16.71
C ASP A 166 -4.73 0.58 -16.41
N LYS A 167 -5.86 0.39 -15.72
CA LYS A 167 -6.84 1.46 -15.47
C LYS A 167 -7.07 1.69 -13.99
N LEU A 168 -7.27 2.95 -13.62
CA LEU A 168 -7.64 3.35 -12.27
C LEU A 168 -9.14 3.64 -12.15
N TYR A 169 -9.66 3.42 -10.96
CA TYR A 169 -11.04 3.66 -10.60
C TYR A 169 -11.12 4.36 -9.24
N GLU A 170 -12.11 5.23 -9.07
CA GLU A 170 -12.52 5.80 -7.78
C GLU A 170 -13.86 5.17 -7.44
N ALA A 171 -14.00 4.72 -6.19
CA ALA A 171 -15.28 4.35 -5.63
C ALA A 171 -15.64 5.21 -4.41
N THR A 172 -16.95 5.39 -4.23
CA THR A 172 -17.56 6.11 -3.11
C THR A 172 -18.65 5.25 -2.51
N ILE A 173 -18.65 5.10 -1.18
CA ILE A 173 -19.71 4.38 -0.46
C ILE A 173 -20.96 5.24 -0.53
N VAL A 174 -22.06 4.65 -1.01
CA VAL A 174 -23.35 5.35 -1.11
C VAL A 174 -24.25 4.86 0.02
N PRO A 175 -24.72 5.75 0.93
CA PRO A 175 -25.63 5.37 1.99
C PRO A 175 -26.85 4.61 1.47
N GLY A 176 -27.18 3.49 2.10
CA GLY A 176 -28.32 2.64 1.72
C GLY A 176 -28.10 1.76 0.48
N LYS A 177 -26.91 1.78 -0.14
CA LYS A 177 -26.57 0.85 -1.23
C LYS A 177 -25.61 -0.24 -0.76
N LEU A 178 -25.85 -1.45 -1.26
CA LEU A 178 -24.96 -2.60 -1.05
C LEU A 178 -23.66 -2.51 -1.86
N THR A 179 -23.67 -1.72 -2.94
CA THR A 179 -22.52 -1.52 -3.81
C THR A 179 -22.14 -0.04 -3.87
N PRO A 180 -20.84 0.26 -3.90
CA PRO A 180 -20.35 1.63 -4.04
C PRO A 180 -20.55 2.12 -5.48
N HIS A 181 -20.58 3.44 -5.63
CA HIS A 181 -20.53 4.06 -6.96
C HIS A 181 -19.09 4.05 -7.45
N ILE A 182 -18.82 3.43 -8.60
CA ILE A 182 -17.48 3.32 -9.21
C ILE A 182 -17.44 4.15 -10.48
N LYS A 183 -16.36 4.91 -10.68
CA LYS A 183 -16.07 5.63 -11.93
C LYS A 183 -14.60 5.48 -12.33
N PRO A 184 -14.27 5.49 -13.65
CA PRO A 184 -12.89 5.51 -14.09
C PRO A 184 -12.19 6.81 -13.67
N VAL A 185 -10.90 6.71 -13.41
CA VAL A 185 -10.02 7.84 -13.10
C VAL A 185 -8.93 7.90 -14.15
N LYS A 186 -8.79 9.05 -14.80
CA LYS A 186 -7.64 9.35 -15.65
C LYS A 186 -6.58 10.05 -14.79
N PRO A 187 -5.37 9.47 -14.61
CA PRO A 187 -4.27 10.17 -13.97
C PRO A 187 -4.00 11.50 -14.66
N ALA A 188 -3.62 12.52 -13.88
CA ALA A 188 -3.20 13.78 -14.47
C ALA A 188 -1.94 13.59 -15.34
N GLU A 189 -1.88 14.34 -16.43
CA GLU A 189 -0.75 14.35 -17.35
C GLU A 189 0.21 15.51 -17.01
N GLY A 190 1.46 15.40 -17.46
CA GLY A 190 2.49 16.40 -17.21
C GLY A 190 3.21 16.22 -15.87
N ILE A 191 3.78 17.30 -15.36
CA ILE A 191 4.53 17.33 -14.10
C ILE A 191 3.84 18.26 -13.10
N ALA A 192 3.51 17.73 -11.93
CA ALA A 192 2.92 18.50 -10.85
C ALA A 192 4.00 18.95 -9.85
N PRO A 193 3.98 20.20 -9.36
CA PRO A 193 5.02 20.72 -8.48
C PRO A 193 4.93 20.19 -7.04
N PHE A 194 4.29 19.05 -6.79
CA PHE A 194 4.14 18.48 -5.46
C PHE A 194 5.10 17.30 -5.26
N LEU A 195 5.75 17.29 -4.10
CA LEU A 195 6.57 16.18 -3.64
C LEU A 195 6.02 15.72 -2.29
N TYR A 196 5.50 14.50 -2.23
CA TYR A 196 5.04 13.89 -0.98
C TYR A 196 6.23 13.26 -0.25
N VAL A 197 6.42 13.64 1.01
CA VAL A 197 7.58 13.28 1.82
C VAL A 197 7.15 13.01 3.26
N ASP A 198 7.97 12.28 4.01
CA ASP A 198 7.88 12.20 5.48
C ASP A 198 8.82 13.22 6.15
N ASN A 199 8.83 13.23 7.49
CA ASN A 199 9.73 14.10 8.25
C ASN A 199 11.22 13.71 8.11
N HIS A 200 11.55 12.47 7.77
CA HIS A 200 12.92 12.00 7.58
C HIS A 200 13.56 12.65 6.35
N PHE A 201 12.77 12.97 5.32
CA PHE A 201 13.23 13.75 4.18
C PHE A 201 14.02 14.99 4.61
N PHE A 202 13.46 15.83 5.49
CA PHE A 202 14.11 17.10 5.87
C PHE A 202 15.35 16.96 6.76
N LYS A 203 15.64 15.76 7.25
CA LYS A 203 16.87 15.47 8.00
C LYS A 203 18.05 15.17 7.08
N HIS A 204 17.77 14.61 5.90
CA HIS A 204 18.79 14.08 4.98
C HIS A 204 18.76 14.72 3.60
N TYR A 205 17.71 15.45 3.28
CA TYR A 205 17.45 16.03 1.99
C TYR A 205 16.90 17.45 2.11
N LYS A 206 17.09 18.22 1.05
CA LYS A 206 16.47 19.53 0.84
C LYS A 206 15.93 19.63 -0.59
N VAL A 207 14.98 20.54 -0.76
CA VAL A 207 14.49 20.92 -2.08
C VAL A 207 15.24 22.16 -2.57
N GLU A 208 15.84 22.04 -3.75
CA GLU A 208 16.43 23.14 -4.50
C GLU A 208 15.64 23.36 -5.79
N ASN A 209 14.77 24.37 -5.80
CA ASN A 209 13.91 24.67 -6.93
C ASN A 209 14.72 25.03 -8.19
N THR A 210 14.40 24.36 -9.30
CA THR A 210 15.01 24.62 -10.61
C THR A 210 14.13 25.53 -11.45
N ASP A 211 14.61 26.00 -12.60
CA ASP A 211 13.76 26.76 -13.54
C ASP A 211 12.66 25.89 -14.16
N GLU A 212 12.89 24.57 -14.23
CA GLU A 212 11.95 23.60 -14.77
C GLU A 212 10.87 23.18 -13.76
N LEU A 213 11.19 23.21 -12.45
CA LEU A 213 10.32 22.67 -11.41
C LEU A 213 10.49 23.42 -10.09
N LYS A 214 9.44 24.13 -9.68
CA LYS A 214 9.32 24.75 -8.36
C LYS A 214 8.57 23.80 -7.41
N LEU A 215 9.29 22.82 -6.85
CA LEU A 215 8.77 21.81 -5.95
C LEU A 215 8.20 22.40 -4.65
N LYS A 216 7.09 21.80 -4.21
CA LYS A 216 6.34 22.13 -3.01
C LYS A 216 6.15 20.85 -2.20
N PRO A 217 7.02 20.59 -1.20
CA PRO A 217 6.88 19.46 -0.31
C PRO A 217 5.51 19.42 0.39
N ARG A 218 4.98 18.21 0.62
CA ARG A 218 3.76 17.92 1.37
C ARG A 218 4.03 16.75 2.30
N ILE A 219 3.60 16.88 3.55
CA ILE A 219 3.64 15.80 4.54
C ILE A 219 2.20 15.49 4.90
N PHE A 220 1.64 14.41 4.34
CA PHE A 220 0.29 13.97 4.71
C PHE A 220 0.26 13.11 5.97
N GLY A 221 1.40 12.55 6.39
CA GLY A 221 1.47 11.69 7.58
C GLY A 221 0.93 10.27 7.39
N ALA A 222 0.75 9.82 6.14
CA ALA A 222 0.29 8.49 5.76
C ALA A 222 0.94 8.11 4.41
N GLY A 223 1.71 7.03 4.38
CA GLY A 223 2.57 6.66 3.26
C GLY A 223 1.83 6.17 2.02
N ALA A 224 0.80 5.36 2.21
CA ALA A 224 -0.11 4.91 1.14
C ALA A 224 -0.78 6.11 0.46
N ILE A 225 -1.19 7.13 1.22
CA ILE A 225 -1.75 8.37 0.65
C ILE A 225 -0.71 9.08 -0.24
N HIS A 226 0.56 9.11 0.16
CA HIS A 226 1.61 9.71 -0.68
C HIS A 226 1.65 8.97 -2.01
N VAL A 227 1.81 7.64 -2.00
CA VAL A 227 1.89 6.83 -3.22
C VAL A 227 0.63 6.97 -4.09
N LEU A 228 -0.55 6.96 -3.48
CA LEU A 228 -1.82 7.18 -4.18
C LEU A 228 -1.84 8.50 -4.96
N TYR A 229 -1.46 9.60 -4.31
CA TYR A 229 -1.49 10.90 -4.99
C TYR A 229 -0.46 11.00 -6.12
N SER A 230 0.69 10.32 -5.98
CA SER A 230 1.59 10.10 -7.10
C SER A 230 0.86 9.35 -8.22
N ALA A 231 0.29 8.16 -7.97
CA ALA A 231 -0.45 7.36 -8.96
C ALA A 231 -1.56 8.12 -9.70
N LEU A 232 -2.23 9.06 -9.02
CA LEU A 232 -3.25 9.96 -9.60
C LEU A 232 -2.66 11.08 -10.49
N GLY A 233 -1.34 11.14 -10.66
CA GLY A 233 -0.60 12.17 -11.41
C GLY A 233 -0.49 13.50 -10.67
N LYS A 234 -0.76 13.53 -9.36
CA LYS A 234 -0.84 14.78 -8.57
C LYS A 234 0.49 15.16 -7.91
N GLY A 235 1.60 14.58 -8.31
CA GLY A 235 2.93 14.86 -7.78
C GLY A 235 3.84 13.65 -7.93
N ALA A 236 5.01 13.73 -7.30
CA ALA A 236 5.83 12.55 -7.04
C ALA A 236 5.83 12.24 -5.55
N SER A 237 6.06 10.99 -5.20
CA SER A 237 6.26 10.57 -3.81
C SER A 237 7.71 10.20 -3.63
N PHE A 238 8.33 10.72 -2.58
CA PHE A 238 9.65 10.33 -2.16
C PHE A 238 9.53 9.40 -0.96
N ILE A 239 10.08 8.21 -1.10
CA ILE A 239 10.13 7.18 -0.10
C ILE A 239 11.56 7.14 0.41
N PRO A 240 11.85 7.68 1.60
CA PRO A 240 13.18 7.57 2.16
C PRO A 240 13.46 6.13 2.58
N LYS A 241 14.72 5.72 2.44
CA LYS A 241 15.17 4.40 2.90
C LYS A 241 14.84 4.14 4.37
N ASN A 242 14.46 2.90 4.66
CA ASN A 242 14.11 2.36 5.98
C ASN A 242 12.94 3.09 6.67
N ARG A 243 12.02 3.69 5.90
CA ARG A 243 10.89 4.46 6.46
C ARG A 243 9.52 3.89 6.11
N PHE A 244 9.33 3.45 4.87
CA PHE A 244 8.06 2.91 4.41
C PHE A 244 8.22 1.42 4.22
N HIS A 245 7.21 0.70 4.66
CA HIS A 245 7.12 -0.73 4.62
C HIS A 245 6.42 -1.20 3.36
N ILE A 246 6.52 -2.49 3.08
CA ILE A 246 5.85 -3.09 1.94
C ILE A 246 4.34 -2.83 1.93
N TRP A 247 3.68 -2.85 3.09
CA TRP A 247 2.24 -2.59 3.23
C TRP A 247 1.86 -1.12 2.96
N ASP A 248 2.76 -0.18 3.27
CA ASP A 248 2.58 1.25 2.94
C ASP A 248 2.56 1.49 1.42
N VAL A 249 3.30 0.69 0.64
CA VAL A 249 3.55 0.97 -0.77
C VAL A 249 2.90 0.01 -1.75
N ALA A 250 2.69 -1.26 -1.41
CA ALA A 250 2.30 -2.30 -2.37
C ALA A 250 1.00 -1.96 -3.11
N GLY A 251 -0.05 -1.58 -2.40
CA GLY A 251 -1.33 -1.18 -3.00
C GLY A 251 -1.20 0.08 -3.86
N GLY A 252 -0.41 1.06 -3.41
CA GLY A 252 -0.14 2.28 -4.15
C GLY A 252 0.68 2.06 -5.41
N LEU A 253 1.68 1.19 -5.35
CA LEU A 253 2.57 0.88 -6.46
C LEU A 253 1.85 0.11 -7.57
N ALA A 254 0.95 -0.82 -7.24
CA ALA A 254 0.10 -1.46 -8.24
C ALA A 254 -0.69 -0.43 -9.06
N MET A 255 -1.26 0.59 -8.39
CA MET A 255 -1.94 1.70 -9.05
C MET A 255 -0.98 2.62 -9.80
N ALA A 256 0.19 2.92 -9.25
CA ALA A 256 1.19 3.75 -9.91
C ALA A 256 1.66 3.10 -11.22
N TYR A 257 1.90 1.79 -11.21
CA TYR A 257 2.35 1.04 -12.38
C TYR A 257 1.27 0.97 -13.45
N ALA A 258 0.02 0.74 -13.05
CA ALA A 258 -1.15 0.83 -13.94
C ALA A 258 -1.28 2.23 -14.57
N ALA A 259 -0.94 3.29 -13.84
CA ALA A 259 -0.96 4.67 -14.32
C ALA A 259 0.25 5.07 -15.19
N GLY A 260 1.16 4.13 -15.50
CA GLY A 260 2.38 4.38 -16.28
C GLY A 260 3.50 5.04 -15.47
N GLN A 261 3.43 5.00 -14.15
CA GLN A 261 4.48 5.48 -13.25
C GLN A 261 5.35 4.33 -12.77
N ARG A 262 6.49 4.65 -12.17
CA ARG A 262 7.44 3.67 -11.65
C ARG A 262 8.00 4.15 -10.33
N ALA A 263 8.36 3.19 -9.48
CA ALA A 263 9.31 3.43 -8.40
C ALA A 263 10.71 3.44 -9.02
N ILE A 264 11.50 4.47 -8.72
CA ILE A 264 12.82 4.68 -9.31
C ILE A 264 13.78 5.00 -8.18
N GLU A 265 14.88 4.26 -8.06
CA GLU A 265 15.89 4.56 -7.05
C GLU A 265 16.57 5.89 -7.37
N LEU A 266 16.68 6.76 -6.36
CA LEU A 266 17.02 8.17 -6.51
C LEU A 266 18.41 8.38 -7.15
N ASN A 267 19.41 7.60 -6.77
CA ASN A 267 20.81 7.85 -7.12
C ASN A 267 21.20 7.24 -8.47
N THR A 268 20.77 6.01 -8.71
CA THR A 268 21.05 5.17 -9.87
C THR A 268 20.08 5.41 -11.01
N GLY A 269 18.84 5.82 -10.72
CA GLY A 269 17.77 5.87 -11.71
C GLY A 269 17.22 4.50 -12.10
N ASN A 270 17.58 3.45 -11.35
CA ASN A 270 17.07 2.11 -11.61
C ASN A 270 15.57 2.05 -11.33
N ILE A 271 14.82 1.53 -12.30
CA ILE A 271 13.39 1.29 -12.15
C ILE A 271 13.19 0.01 -11.34
N ILE A 272 12.40 0.09 -10.27
CA ILE A 272 12.00 -1.04 -9.45
C ILE A 272 10.64 -1.51 -9.95
N GLU A 273 10.60 -2.61 -10.72
CA GLU A 273 9.34 -3.20 -11.21
C GLU A 273 8.85 -4.35 -10.33
N ALA A 274 9.76 -4.98 -9.60
CA ALA A 274 9.49 -6.10 -8.74
C ALA A 274 10.34 -6.01 -7.48
N PHE A 275 9.91 -6.70 -6.44
CA PHE A 275 10.59 -6.76 -5.15
C PHE A 275 11.01 -8.19 -4.83
N THR A 276 12.22 -8.32 -4.31
CA THR A 276 12.71 -9.49 -3.61
C THR A 276 12.63 -9.25 -2.11
N VAL A 277 12.73 -10.32 -1.33
CA VAL A 277 12.79 -10.22 0.14
C VAL A 277 14.00 -9.38 0.60
N ASP A 278 15.07 -9.35 -0.21
CA ASP A 278 16.30 -8.62 0.08
C ASP A 278 16.17 -7.11 -0.12
N ASP A 279 15.10 -6.61 -0.74
CA ASP A 279 14.83 -5.17 -0.85
C ASP A 279 14.30 -4.58 0.47
N PHE A 280 13.99 -5.43 1.45
CA PHE A 280 13.42 -5.05 2.74
C PHE A 280 14.34 -5.34 3.92
N VAL A 281 14.29 -4.48 4.94
CA VAL A 281 14.96 -4.72 6.22
C VAL A 281 14.21 -5.82 6.96
N ILE A 282 14.83 -6.98 7.19
CA ILE A 282 14.21 -8.12 7.88
C ILE A 282 15.15 -8.62 8.97
N GLY A 283 14.61 -9.24 10.01
CA GLY A 283 15.43 -9.87 11.06
C GLY A 283 15.89 -8.91 12.13
N LYS A 284 15.18 -7.78 12.32
CA LYS A 284 15.39 -6.85 13.43
C LYS A 284 14.16 -6.82 14.36
N PRO A 285 13.97 -7.83 15.24
CA PRO A 285 12.85 -7.83 16.18
C PRO A 285 12.81 -6.56 17.03
N GLY A 286 11.64 -5.95 17.17
CA GLY A 286 11.44 -4.71 17.94
C GLY A 286 11.94 -3.43 17.25
N SER A 287 12.42 -3.53 16.00
CA SER A 287 12.70 -2.36 15.16
C SER A 287 11.46 -1.97 14.37
N ASN A 288 11.17 -0.67 14.34
CA ASN A 288 10.15 -0.08 13.45
C ASN A 288 10.60 0.00 11.98
N GLU A 289 11.67 -0.71 11.61
CA GLU A 289 12.17 -0.81 10.24
C GLU A 289 11.86 -2.19 9.62
N ASN A 290 11.31 -3.15 10.36
CA ASN A 290 11.08 -4.49 9.83
C ASN A 290 10.05 -4.44 8.69
N TRP A 291 10.42 -4.94 7.50
CA TRP A 291 9.76 -4.79 6.20
C TRP A 291 9.90 -3.41 5.53
N ALA A 292 10.75 -2.52 6.03
CA ALA A 292 11.00 -1.23 5.40
C ALA A 292 11.90 -1.37 4.16
N ILE A 293 11.57 -0.63 3.10
CA ILE A 293 12.35 -0.58 1.86
C ILE A 293 13.74 -0.01 2.14
N LYS A 294 14.80 -0.68 1.67
CA LYS A 294 16.20 -0.29 1.92
C LYS A 294 16.70 0.90 1.10
N ASP A 295 15.99 1.25 0.04
CA ASP A 295 16.39 2.27 -0.93
C ASP A 295 15.61 3.57 -0.80
N ASP A 296 16.24 4.66 -1.25
CA ASP A 296 15.57 5.94 -1.43
C ASP A 296 14.88 5.93 -2.80
N LEU A 297 13.55 5.83 -2.81
CA LEU A 297 12.76 5.73 -4.04
C LEU A 297 12.02 7.03 -4.34
N ILE A 298 11.85 7.32 -5.62
CA ILE A 298 10.87 8.29 -6.10
C ILE A 298 9.85 7.60 -7.00
N ILE A 299 8.56 7.84 -6.71
CA ILE A 299 7.46 7.30 -7.48
C ILE A 299 6.93 8.42 -8.36
N THR A 300 7.16 8.29 -9.66
CA THR A 300 6.77 9.27 -10.68
C THR A 300 6.76 8.63 -12.06
N ARG A 301 6.33 9.39 -13.07
CA ARG A 301 6.51 8.99 -14.47
C ARG A 301 8.00 9.01 -14.84
N PRO A 302 8.55 8.00 -15.53
CA PRO A 302 9.97 7.97 -15.89
C PRO A 302 10.48 9.25 -16.59
N GLU A 303 9.68 9.85 -17.47
CA GLU A 303 10.00 11.09 -18.18
C GLU A 303 10.09 12.33 -17.25
N ASN A 304 9.56 12.25 -16.04
CA ASN A 304 9.61 13.31 -15.03
C ASN A 304 10.76 13.11 -14.02
N PHE A 305 11.35 11.91 -13.96
CA PHE A 305 12.33 11.52 -12.94
C PHE A 305 13.45 12.55 -12.77
N ASP A 306 14.13 12.91 -13.85
CA ASP A 306 15.28 13.81 -13.79
C ASP A 306 14.93 15.21 -13.27
N LYS A 307 13.71 15.70 -13.53
CA LYS A 307 13.26 17.01 -13.05
C LYS A 307 13.07 16.99 -11.53
N TYR A 308 12.46 15.94 -10.99
CA TYR A 308 12.35 15.76 -9.55
C TYR A 308 13.70 15.51 -8.89
N ARG A 309 14.50 14.59 -9.44
CA ARG A 309 15.84 14.26 -8.92
C ARG A 309 16.75 15.48 -8.86
N ARG A 310 16.79 16.31 -9.90
CA ARG A 310 17.59 17.55 -9.90
C ARG A 310 17.21 18.50 -8.76
N ALA A 311 15.92 18.54 -8.41
CA ALA A 311 15.39 19.42 -7.37
C ALA A 311 15.50 18.85 -5.95
N ILE A 312 15.91 17.59 -5.78
CA ILE A 312 16.16 16.94 -4.48
C ILE A 312 17.67 16.84 -4.28
N LYS A 313 18.19 17.38 -3.17
CA LYS A 313 19.61 17.28 -2.82
C LYS A 313 19.78 16.62 -1.48
N SER A 314 20.73 15.70 -1.37
CA SER A 314 21.23 15.24 -0.07
C SER A 314 21.86 16.41 0.70
N LEU A 315 21.67 16.42 2.01
CA LEU A 315 22.30 17.37 2.94
C LEU A 315 23.71 16.93 3.35
#